data_AF-A0A3R8K2J9-F1
#
_entry.id   AF-A0A3R8K2J9-F1
#
_cell.length_a   1.000
_cell.length_b   1.000
_cell.length_c   1.000
_cell.angle_alpha   90.00
_cell.angle_beta   90.00
_cell.angle_gamma   90.00
#
_symmetry.space_group_name_H-M   'P 1'
#
loop_
_entity.id
_entity.type
_entity.pdbx_description
1 polymer ?
#
loop_
_entity_poly.entity_id
_entity_poly.type
_entity_poly.pdbx_seq_one_letter_code
_entity_poly.pdbx_strand_id
1 'polypeptide(L)'
;MQDLTLEVSLKPFCNLDDAATLATCAEALRQWDHLARHASRVSLLLWASDGSEILDYTGDLDTEMEWARYVGNSNSHLDIPSDPEKKSLHSRSYLYRPDARPITYRRLAAIVRAWREAASAAPATQGKPFRVGLAFDPGGEFAPSDFKYKRHREICLSDTMGKASFVCCYGILNADTRRYAAYPDGIPQDTGIGTFLGRQFRHLATDTGLDYLWLSNGFGFGMETWLTIGPLFDGTIFTAAVDPQKARDTRDRILRFWHDLRAELPPSIGIETRGTNLGTATDLASDATPLRELYEGGFDFAPPPNSPWAAINGDFGIELAGYMSRLAELPPNRTGFPFRYYLHDPWWLNSPWLDRYEGQPHDIYLPLATARIASDGRIQTADTLNLLSIDDSHGHMPETVPNQSTPHLLRAWAERPDSPGPLVWLYPFDEIHDAMFGESPAPERLFHTDWFIREAINDGFPINTVISTRAFDALATAQHAQHSLAGRILVSPAPLDTASEQRLLNWIDHGGDLIVYGPLDTAPVLRTRLGLAAAAPLSGNMIVDTSPPPPP
;
A
#
# COMPACT_ATOMS: atom_id res chain seq x y z
N MET A 1 -6.64 -17.36 -9.99
CA MET A 1 -5.91 -16.48 -9.05
C MET A 1 -4.51 -17.04 -8.89
N GLN A 2 -3.47 -16.20 -8.91
CA GLN A 2 -2.09 -16.67 -8.68
C GLN A 2 -1.89 -16.99 -7.19
N ASP A 3 -2.25 -16.06 -6.30
CA ASP A 3 -2.08 -16.20 -4.86
C ASP A 3 -3.32 -15.72 -4.10
N LEU A 4 -3.68 -16.43 -3.04
CA LEU A 4 -4.65 -16.02 -2.04
C LEU A 4 -3.92 -15.85 -0.71
N THR A 5 -3.84 -14.64 -0.19
CA THR A 5 -3.26 -14.36 1.13
C THR A 5 -4.38 -14.20 2.15
N LEU A 6 -4.38 -15.07 3.16
CA LEU A 6 -5.21 -14.90 4.35
C LEU A 6 -4.37 -14.14 5.38
N GLU A 7 -4.86 -13.00 5.86
CA GLU A 7 -4.18 -12.27 6.92
C GLU A 7 -4.89 -12.51 8.26
N VAL A 8 -4.13 -12.82 9.31
CA VAL A 8 -4.70 -13.21 10.60
C VAL A 8 -3.85 -12.71 11.76
N SER A 9 -4.49 -12.30 12.85
CA SER A 9 -3.77 -12.01 14.11
C SER A 9 -3.47 -13.29 14.90
N LEU A 10 -2.83 -13.16 16.07
CA LEU A 10 -2.67 -14.29 16.99
C LEU A 10 -3.85 -14.50 17.96
N LYS A 11 -4.85 -13.63 17.94
CA LYS A 11 -6.01 -13.67 18.85
C LYS A 11 -6.85 -14.95 18.74
N PRO A 12 -7.03 -15.57 17.56
CA PRO A 12 -7.74 -16.85 17.45
C PRO A 12 -7.07 -18.00 18.22
N PHE A 13 -5.77 -17.91 18.49
CA PHE A 13 -4.97 -18.97 19.13
C PHE A 13 -4.97 -18.87 20.65
N CYS A 14 -6.14 -18.61 21.24
CA CYS A 14 -6.31 -18.42 22.67
C CYS A 14 -6.09 -19.67 23.52
N ASN A 15 -6.28 -20.86 22.95
CA ASN A 15 -5.87 -22.12 23.57
C ASN A 15 -4.44 -22.45 23.13
N LEU A 16 -3.55 -22.64 24.10
CA LEU A 16 -2.13 -22.90 23.87
C LEU A 16 -1.81 -24.36 23.50
N ASP A 17 -2.81 -25.24 23.50
CA ASP A 17 -2.69 -26.64 23.09
C ASP A 17 -2.47 -26.79 21.56
N ASP A 18 -1.60 -27.73 21.19
CA ASP A 18 -1.22 -27.95 19.78
C ASP A 18 -2.42 -28.46 18.94
N ALA A 19 -3.28 -29.31 19.49
CA ALA A 19 -4.44 -29.81 18.75
C ALA A 19 -5.49 -28.70 18.54
N ALA A 20 -5.70 -27.85 19.55
CA ALA A 20 -6.55 -26.66 19.39
C ALA A 20 -5.99 -25.67 18.36
N THR A 21 -4.66 -25.51 18.32
CA THR A 21 -3.98 -24.65 17.33
C THR A 21 -4.21 -25.15 15.91
N LEU A 22 -4.00 -26.44 15.69
CA LEU A 22 -4.24 -27.08 14.41
C LEU A 22 -5.70 -26.97 13.98
N ALA A 23 -6.63 -27.14 14.93
CA ALA A 23 -8.06 -26.99 14.67
C ALA A 23 -8.43 -25.56 14.23
N THR A 24 -7.85 -24.53 14.86
CA THR A 24 -8.03 -23.13 14.43
C THR A 24 -7.53 -22.90 13.01
N CYS A 25 -6.33 -23.39 12.66
CA CYS A 25 -5.80 -23.29 11.31
C CYS A 25 -6.68 -24.03 10.28
N ALA A 26 -7.13 -25.24 10.61
CA ALA A 26 -7.99 -26.04 9.75
C ALA A 26 -9.35 -25.39 9.52
N GLU A 27 -9.93 -24.78 10.55
CA GLU A 27 -11.19 -24.05 10.47
C GLU A 27 -11.07 -22.81 9.57
N ALA A 28 -10.01 -22.02 9.72
CA ALA A 28 -9.76 -20.88 8.85
C ALA A 28 -9.65 -21.29 7.37
N LEU A 29 -8.89 -22.36 7.07
CA LEU A 29 -8.78 -22.87 5.70
C LEU A 29 -10.10 -23.43 5.17
N ARG A 30 -10.94 -24.02 6.04
CA ARG A 30 -12.27 -24.51 5.67
C ARG A 30 -13.19 -23.35 5.32
N GLN A 31 -13.19 -22.26 6.08
CA GLN A 31 -14.05 -21.10 5.84
C GLN A 31 -13.78 -20.42 4.49
N TRP A 32 -12.52 -20.43 4.04
CA TRP A 32 -12.08 -19.80 2.79
C TRP A 32 -11.78 -20.81 1.66
N ASP A 33 -12.23 -22.05 1.81
CA ASP A 33 -11.89 -23.14 0.89
C ASP A 33 -12.35 -22.87 -0.55
N HIS A 34 -13.51 -22.23 -0.71
CA HIS A 34 -14.09 -21.86 -1.99
C HIS A 34 -13.18 -20.91 -2.75
N LEU A 35 -12.57 -19.90 -2.11
CA LEU A 35 -11.57 -19.03 -2.76
C LEU A 35 -10.27 -19.80 -3.00
N ALA A 36 -9.79 -20.54 -2.00
CA ALA A 36 -8.51 -21.24 -2.05
C ALA A 36 -8.44 -22.23 -3.23
N ARG A 37 -9.56 -22.87 -3.61
CA ARG A 37 -9.65 -23.75 -4.78
C ARG A 37 -9.25 -23.07 -6.09
N HIS A 38 -9.53 -21.77 -6.25
CA HIS A 38 -9.23 -20.99 -7.46
C HIS A 38 -7.83 -20.34 -7.46
N ALA A 39 -7.08 -20.48 -6.38
CA ALA A 39 -5.71 -19.98 -6.24
C ALA A 39 -4.68 -21.06 -6.59
N SER A 40 -3.58 -20.64 -7.22
CA SER A 40 -2.46 -21.53 -7.57
C SER A 40 -1.51 -21.75 -6.38
N ARG A 41 -1.43 -20.76 -5.49
CA ARG A 41 -0.73 -20.75 -4.20
C ARG A 41 -1.64 -20.15 -3.14
N VAL A 42 -1.43 -20.54 -1.89
CA VAL A 42 -2.04 -19.86 -0.73
C VAL A 42 -0.93 -19.35 0.17
N SER A 43 -1.07 -18.12 0.64
CA SER A 43 -0.14 -17.48 1.55
C SER A 43 -0.88 -17.08 2.83
N LEU A 44 -0.13 -16.98 3.93
CA LEU A 44 -0.63 -16.52 5.22
C LEU A 44 0.23 -15.36 5.68
N LEU A 45 -0.39 -14.23 6.01
CA LEU A 45 0.28 -13.14 6.71
C LEU A 45 -0.13 -13.14 8.19
N LEU A 46 0.85 -13.27 9.08
CA LEU A 46 0.63 -13.15 10.51
C LEU A 46 0.81 -11.69 10.95
N TRP A 47 -0.25 -11.13 11.52
CA TRP A 47 -0.22 -9.92 12.32
C TRP A 47 0.05 -10.30 13.77
N ALA A 48 1.27 -10.80 14.05
CA ALA A 48 1.64 -11.22 15.39
C ALA A 48 1.83 -10.04 16.34
N SER A 49 2.46 -8.97 15.87
CA SER A 49 2.58 -7.67 16.52
C SER A 49 2.65 -6.58 15.45
N ASP A 50 3.29 -5.45 15.75
CA ASP A 50 3.64 -4.36 14.83
C ASP A 50 5.07 -4.45 14.27
N GLY A 51 5.73 -5.62 14.34
CA GLY A 51 7.15 -5.77 14.06
C GLY A 51 8.05 -5.64 15.30
N SER A 52 7.53 -5.27 16.47
CA SER A 52 8.31 -5.25 17.73
C SER A 52 8.88 -6.63 18.09
N GLU A 53 8.17 -7.71 17.77
CA GLU A 53 8.65 -9.09 17.88
C GLU A 53 9.85 -9.38 16.96
N ILE A 54 10.03 -8.63 15.87
CA ILE A 54 11.23 -8.73 15.03
C ILE A 54 12.37 -7.93 15.66
N LEU A 55 12.06 -6.70 16.10
CA LEU A 55 13.04 -5.75 16.63
C LEU A 55 13.65 -6.20 17.96
N ASP A 56 12.89 -6.92 18.80
CA ASP A 56 13.32 -7.39 20.12
C ASP A 56 13.80 -8.85 20.15
N TYR A 57 13.82 -9.56 19.01
CA TYR A 57 14.22 -10.96 18.99
C TYR A 57 15.70 -11.14 19.36
N THR A 58 15.97 -12.01 20.35
CA THR A 58 17.30 -12.25 20.95
C THR A 58 18.00 -13.50 20.41
N GLY A 59 17.30 -14.31 19.60
CA GLY A 59 17.75 -15.63 19.16
C GLY A 59 17.34 -16.78 20.08
N ASP A 60 16.56 -16.50 21.14
CA ASP A 60 16.06 -17.51 22.06
C ASP A 60 14.56 -17.75 21.87
N LEU A 61 14.18 -18.97 21.49
CA LEU A 61 12.80 -19.36 21.26
C LEU A 61 11.96 -19.40 22.55
N ASP A 62 12.58 -19.56 23.72
CA ASP A 62 11.85 -19.63 24.99
C ASP A 62 11.57 -18.25 25.62
N THR A 63 12.11 -17.19 25.02
CA THR A 63 11.82 -15.81 25.44
C THR A 63 10.39 -15.41 25.07
N GLU A 64 9.71 -14.70 25.97
CA GLU A 64 8.41 -14.09 25.72
C GLU A 64 8.52 -12.97 24.68
N MET A 65 7.58 -12.92 23.73
CA MET A 65 7.43 -11.84 22.77
C MET A 65 6.23 -10.97 23.12
N GLU A 66 6.35 -9.67 22.88
CA GLU A 66 5.20 -8.76 22.92
C GLU A 66 4.40 -8.92 21.62
N TRP A 67 3.09 -9.07 21.75
CA TRP A 67 2.22 -9.44 20.63
C TRP A 67 0.91 -8.66 20.66
N ALA A 68 0.18 -8.64 19.55
CA ALA A 68 -1.04 -7.85 19.32
C ALA A 68 -2.27 -8.37 20.12
N ARG A 69 -2.13 -8.56 21.43
CA ARG A 69 -3.22 -8.92 22.36
C ARG A 69 -4.06 -7.73 22.80
N TYR A 70 -3.96 -6.61 22.10
CA TYR A 70 -4.59 -5.35 22.47
C TYR A 70 -5.63 -4.92 21.46
N VAL A 71 -6.55 -4.07 21.88
CA VAL A 71 -7.51 -3.35 21.04
C VAL A 71 -7.41 -1.87 21.38
N GLY A 72 -7.27 -1.02 20.37
CA GLY A 72 -6.97 0.41 20.50
C GLY A 72 -5.47 0.71 20.43
N ASN A 73 -5.12 1.97 20.64
CA ASN A 73 -3.78 2.49 20.44
C ASN A 73 -2.85 2.14 21.61
N SER A 74 -1.91 1.22 21.37
CA SER A 74 -0.98 0.74 22.39
C SER A 74 0.15 1.73 22.70
N ASN A 75 0.48 2.64 21.79
CA ASN A 75 1.50 3.66 21.96
C ASN A 75 0.92 5.02 21.58
N SER A 76 0.02 5.57 22.40
CA SER A 76 -0.63 6.84 22.09
C SER A 76 0.32 8.04 22.21
N HIS A 77 0.36 8.86 21.16
CA HIS A 77 1.16 10.09 21.04
C HIS A 77 0.32 11.37 21.06
N LEU A 78 -1.01 11.24 21.07
CA LEU A 78 -1.94 12.37 20.98
C LEU A 78 -2.72 12.53 22.28
N ASP A 79 -2.78 13.76 22.76
CA ASP A 79 -3.80 14.15 23.73
C ASP A 79 -5.09 14.46 22.98
N ILE A 80 -6.16 13.74 23.30
CA ILE A 80 -7.47 13.86 22.65
C ILE A 80 -8.36 14.73 23.55
N PRO A 81 -8.64 16.00 23.21
CA PRO A 81 -9.34 16.92 24.11
C PRO A 81 -10.77 16.47 24.45
N SER A 82 -11.43 15.76 23.53
CA SER A 82 -12.77 15.20 23.72
C SER A 82 -12.79 13.93 24.59
N ASP A 83 -11.63 13.41 24.98
CA ASP A 83 -11.48 12.23 25.83
C ASP A 83 -10.49 12.48 26.99
N PRO A 84 -10.81 13.42 27.90
CA PRO A 84 -9.91 13.81 28.99
C PRO A 84 -9.61 12.67 29.97
N GLU A 85 -10.50 11.67 30.04
CA GLU A 85 -10.32 10.47 30.86
C GLU A 85 -9.58 9.34 30.14
N LYS A 86 -9.15 9.58 28.89
CA LYS A 86 -8.44 8.63 28.01
C LYS A 86 -9.17 7.29 27.93
N LYS A 87 -10.49 7.28 27.81
CA LYS A 87 -11.33 6.07 27.73
C LYS A 87 -11.43 5.52 26.31
N SER A 88 -11.32 6.38 25.30
CA SER A 88 -11.38 6.02 23.88
C SER A 88 -10.23 5.10 23.49
N LEU A 89 -10.50 4.22 22.52
CA LEU A 89 -9.48 3.37 21.90
C LEU A 89 -8.39 4.18 21.20
N HIS A 90 -8.67 5.42 20.81
CA HIS A 90 -7.64 6.30 20.22
C HIS A 90 -6.65 6.83 21.28
N SER A 91 -7.06 6.87 22.54
CA SER A 91 -6.25 7.39 23.65
C SER A 91 -5.47 6.30 24.40
N ARG A 92 -5.93 5.04 24.33
CA ARG A 92 -5.33 3.89 25.03
C ARG A 92 -5.73 2.58 24.36
N SER A 93 -5.04 1.51 24.74
CA SER A 93 -5.45 0.15 24.43
C SER A 93 -6.02 -0.62 25.63
N TYR A 94 -6.67 -1.73 25.32
CA TYR A 94 -7.24 -2.69 26.25
C TYR A 94 -6.82 -4.09 25.83
N LEU A 95 -6.64 -5.01 26.78
CA LEU A 95 -6.51 -6.42 26.41
C LEU A 95 -7.77 -6.88 25.67
N TYR A 96 -7.59 -7.58 24.54
CA TYR A 96 -8.71 -8.10 23.76
C TYR A 96 -9.56 -9.10 24.55
N ARG A 97 -8.93 -9.74 25.56
CA ARG A 97 -9.53 -10.64 26.56
C ARG A 97 -8.86 -10.49 27.92
N PRO A 98 -9.59 -10.61 29.04
CA PRO A 98 -9.01 -10.50 30.38
C PRO A 98 -7.93 -11.55 30.70
N ASP A 99 -8.00 -12.72 30.07
CA ASP A 99 -7.10 -13.86 30.31
C ASP A 99 -6.00 -14.02 29.25
N ALA A 100 -5.82 -13.01 28.38
CA ALA A 100 -4.75 -12.99 27.39
C ALA A 100 -3.37 -13.11 28.08
N ARG A 101 -2.53 -14.03 27.58
CA ARG A 101 -1.23 -14.35 28.19
C ARG A 101 -0.06 -13.93 27.29
N PRO A 102 1.14 -13.71 27.85
CA PRO A 102 2.37 -13.72 27.07
C PRO A 102 2.52 -15.04 26.31
N ILE A 103 3.17 -14.96 25.14
CA ILE A 103 3.54 -16.12 24.33
C ILE A 103 5.02 -16.03 23.98
N THR A 104 5.65 -17.17 23.71
CA THR A 104 7.07 -17.24 23.35
C THR A 104 7.26 -17.33 21.84
N TYR A 105 8.47 -17.07 21.35
CA TYR A 105 8.82 -17.32 19.95
C TYR A 105 8.68 -18.81 19.56
N ARG A 106 8.86 -19.74 20.51
CA ARG A 106 8.56 -21.17 20.32
C ARG A 106 7.09 -21.40 20.00
N ARG A 107 6.19 -20.66 20.65
CA ARG A 107 4.75 -20.71 20.38
C ARG A 107 4.42 -20.14 19.00
N LEU A 108 5.05 -19.03 18.59
CA LEU A 108 4.93 -18.51 17.22
C LEU A 108 5.35 -19.57 16.19
N ALA A 109 6.51 -20.20 16.39
CA ALA A 109 6.98 -21.28 15.51
C ALA A 109 6.01 -22.48 15.48
N ALA A 110 5.35 -22.81 16.59
CA ALA A 110 4.33 -23.86 16.63
C ALA A 110 3.09 -23.50 15.80
N ILE A 111 2.63 -22.25 15.86
CA ILE A 111 1.51 -21.74 15.05
C ILE A 111 1.87 -21.79 13.56
N VAL A 112 3.07 -21.35 13.18
CA VAL A 112 3.57 -21.44 11.79
C VAL A 112 3.56 -22.89 11.29
N ARG A 113 4.02 -23.85 12.11
CA ARG A 113 3.98 -25.27 11.76
C ARG A 113 2.55 -25.79 11.61
N ALA A 114 1.65 -25.44 12.53
CA ALA A 114 0.25 -25.87 12.50
C ALA A 114 -0.48 -25.37 11.24
N TRP A 115 -0.19 -24.16 10.77
CA TRP A 115 -0.71 -23.66 9.50
C TRP A 115 -0.27 -24.49 8.31
N ARG A 116 1.01 -24.86 8.24
CA ARG A 116 1.53 -25.72 7.17
C ARG A 116 0.92 -27.12 7.22
N GLU A 117 0.77 -27.67 8.42
CA GLU A 117 0.13 -28.97 8.62
C GLU A 117 -1.33 -28.94 8.14
N ALA A 118 -2.12 -27.97 8.61
CA ALA A 118 -3.50 -27.78 8.17
C ALA A 118 -3.61 -27.58 6.65
N ALA A 119 -2.74 -26.77 6.05
CA ALA A 119 -2.71 -26.53 4.61
C ALA A 119 -2.35 -27.79 3.80
N SER A 120 -1.47 -28.64 4.33
CA SER A 120 -1.11 -29.91 3.68
C SER A 120 -2.25 -30.93 3.70
N ALA A 121 -3.11 -30.86 4.71
CA ALA A 121 -4.25 -31.76 4.89
C ALA A 121 -5.54 -31.25 4.23
N ALA A 122 -5.71 -29.94 4.07
CA ALA A 122 -6.94 -29.34 3.55
C ALA A 122 -7.06 -29.56 2.02
N PRO A 123 -8.19 -30.10 1.51
CA PRO A 123 -8.35 -30.41 0.08
C PRO A 123 -8.16 -29.21 -0.87
N ALA A 124 -8.52 -28.00 -0.44
CA ALA A 124 -8.42 -26.80 -1.26
C ALA A 124 -6.98 -26.30 -1.46
N THR A 125 -6.05 -26.71 -0.58
CA THR A 125 -4.64 -26.28 -0.55
C THR A 125 -3.66 -27.43 -0.73
N GLN A 126 -4.12 -28.68 -0.64
CA GLN A 126 -3.28 -29.86 -0.80
C GLN A 126 -2.54 -29.83 -2.16
N GLY A 127 -1.22 -30.00 -2.11
CA GLY A 127 -0.34 -30.00 -3.29
C GLY A 127 -0.03 -28.61 -3.85
N LYS A 128 -0.57 -27.53 -3.27
CA LYS A 128 -0.23 -26.15 -3.64
C LYS A 128 0.95 -25.65 -2.80
N PRO A 129 1.79 -24.74 -3.34
CA PRO A 129 2.73 -24.02 -2.51
C PRO A 129 2.00 -23.28 -1.38
N PHE A 130 2.60 -23.27 -0.19
CA PHE A 130 2.06 -22.57 0.98
C PHE A 130 3.16 -21.73 1.64
N ARG A 131 2.93 -20.43 1.79
CA ARG A 131 3.89 -19.50 2.40
C ARG A 131 3.32 -18.89 3.68
N VAL A 132 4.18 -18.61 4.66
CA VAL A 132 3.82 -17.89 5.89
C VAL A 132 4.75 -16.70 6.06
N GLY A 133 4.20 -15.50 6.15
CA GLY A 133 4.94 -14.26 6.38
C GLY A 133 4.54 -13.57 7.68
N LEU A 134 5.30 -12.53 7.99
CA LEU A 134 5.11 -11.71 9.18
C LEU A 134 5.12 -10.23 8.79
N ALA A 135 4.23 -9.45 9.40
CA ALA A 135 4.16 -8.02 9.15
C ALA A 135 5.18 -7.23 9.98
N PHE A 136 5.71 -6.15 9.39
CA PHE A 136 6.34 -5.04 10.09
C PHE A 136 5.51 -3.79 9.86
N ASP A 137 5.07 -3.15 10.94
CA ASP A 137 4.28 -1.93 10.86
C ASP A 137 5.06 -0.75 11.48
N PRO A 138 5.16 0.40 10.80
CA PRO A 138 5.86 1.57 11.34
C PRO A 138 5.11 2.24 12.48
N GLY A 139 3.80 2.00 12.62
CA GLY A 139 2.94 2.62 13.62
C GLY A 139 2.98 1.97 14.99
N GLY A 140 2.21 2.56 15.92
CA GLY A 140 2.21 2.21 17.33
C GLY A 140 0.92 1.57 17.85
N GLU A 141 0.04 1.10 16.96
CA GLU A 141 -1.32 0.70 17.34
C GLU A 141 -1.35 -0.69 18.00
N PHE A 142 -0.69 -1.68 17.40
CA PHE A 142 -0.93 -3.12 17.63
C PHE A 142 -0.49 -3.61 19.01
N ALA A 143 0.71 -3.21 19.45
CA ALA A 143 1.31 -3.69 20.69
C ALA A 143 2.27 -2.64 21.27
N PRO A 144 2.49 -2.63 22.60
CA PRO A 144 3.49 -1.76 23.21
C PRO A 144 4.89 -2.01 22.61
N SER A 145 5.61 -0.94 22.26
CA SER A 145 6.95 -1.06 21.67
C SER A 145 8.00 -0.26 22.44
N ASP A 146 8.76 -0.96 23.28
CA ASP A 146 9.90 -0.36 23.99
C ASP A 146 11.05 -0.03 23.04
N PHE A 147 11.21 -0.78 21.95
CA PHE A 147 12.20 -0.49 20.93
C PHE A 147 11.93 0.87 20.28
N LYS A 148 10.76 1.03 19.65
CA LYS A 148 10.41 2.23 18.86
C LYS A 148 10.23 3.47 19.74
N TYR A 149 9.57 3.32 20.89
CA TYR A 149 9.07 4.48 21.64
C TYR A 149 9.81 4.78 22.95
N LYS A 150 10.84 4.00 23.30
CA LYS A 150 11.71 4.29 24.45
C LYS A 150 13.20 4.28 24.10
N ARG A 151 13.69 3.19 23.49
CA ARG A 151 15.13 3.00 23.27
C ARG A 151 15.64 3.67 22.01
N HIS A 152 14.91 3.54 20.91
CA HIS A 152 15.28 4.07 19.60
C HIS A 152 14.23 5.04 19.09
N ARG A 153 13.95 6.11 19.85
CA ARG A 153 12.95 7.11 19.43
C ARG A 153 13.44 7.96 18.26
N GLU A 154 14.76 8.00 18.03
CA GLU A 154 15.39 8.75 16.95
C GLU A 154 14.97 8.31 15.54
N ILE A 155 14.42 7.10 15.37
CA ILE A 155 13.92 6.62 14.07
C ILE A 155 12.44 6.98 13.84
N CYS A 156 11.73 7.44 14.86
CA CYS A 156 10.34 7.85 14.76
C CYS A 156 10.27 9.32 14.33
N LEU A 157 10.22 9.54 13.01
CA LEU A 157 10.32 10.89 12.42
C LEU A 157 8.98 11.45 11.94
N SER A 158 7.96 10.60 11.82
CA SER A 158 6.65 10.99 11.26
C SER A 158 5.68 11.49 12.33
N ASP A 159 4.80 12.38 11.90
CA ASP A 159 3.75 13.02 12.66
C ASP A 159 2.34 12.47 12.32
N THR A 160 2.26 11.37 11.56
CA THR A 160 1.02 10.73 11.07
C THR A 160 -0.04 10.50 12.15
N MET A 161 0.37 10.03 13.34
CA MET A 161 -0.50 9.90 14.52
C MET A 161 0.01 10.75 15.69
N GLY A 162 0.39 11.99 15.39
CA GLY A 162 1.04 12.88 16.35
C GLY A 162 2.55 12.77 16.32
N LYS A 163 3.21 13.68 17.05
CA LYS A 163 4.65 13.90 16.91
C LYS A 163 5.48 12.64 17.17
N ALA A 164 6.36 12.29 16.24
CA ALA A 164 7.28 11.15 16.36
C ALA A 164 6.54 9.82 16.65
N SER A 165 5.47 9.58 15.90
CA SER A 165 4.56 8.44 16.10
C SER A 165 4.94 7.23 15.24
N PHE A 166 5.56 7.43 14.08
CA PHE A 166 5.83 6.36 13.11
C PHE A 166 7.32 6.25 12.80
N VAL A 167 7.82 5.02 12.69
CA VAL A 167 9.18 4.70 12.24
C VAL A 167 9.34 5.10 10.77
N CYS A 168 10.38 5.87 10.47
CA CYS A 168 10.72 6.24 9.11
C CYS A 168 11.72 5.26 8.49
N CYS A 169 11.53 4.89 7.21
CA CYS A 169 12.36 3.89 6.53
C CYS A 169 13.84 4.28 6.40
N TYR A 170 14.15 5.57 6.40
CA TYR A 170 15.53 6.06 6.41
C TYR A 170 16.00 6.51 7.80
N GLY A 171 15.35 6.02 8.86
CA GLY A 171 15.80 6.20 10.24
C GLY A 171 17.16 5.54 10.48
N ILE A 172 17.99 6.21 11.29
CA ILE A 172 19.32 5.76 11.68
C ILE A 172 19.33 5.50 13.19
N LEU A 173 19.75 4.29 13.58
CA LEU A 173 19.78 3.84 14.96
C LEU A 173 21.05 4.33 15.66
N ASN A 174 20.90 4.81 16.90
CA ASN A 174 22.02 5.04 17.79
C ASN A 174 22.55 3.73 18.37
N ALA A 175 23.80 3.77 18.84
CA ALA A 175 24.39 2.61 19.50
C ALA A 175 23.65 2.21 20.78
N ASP A 176 23.57 0.92 21.04
CA ASP A 176 23.16 0.39 22.35
C ASP A 176 24.02 -0.81 22.77
N THR A 177 23.67 -1.45 23.88
CA THR A 177 24.38 -2.63 24.42
C THR A 177 23.44 -3.82 24.63
N ARG A 178 22.21 -3.77 24.10
CA ARG A 178 21.25 -4.84 24.31
C ARG A 178 21.54 -5.96 23.32
N ARG A 179 21.45 -7.21 23.77
CA ARG A 179 21.57 -8.37 22.90
C ARG A 179 20.35 -8.48 21.98
N TYR A 180 20.61 -8.60 20.67
CA TYR A 180 19.66 -9.03 19.65
C TYR A 180 20.19 -10.27 18.92
N ALA A 181 19.33 -10.99 18.20
CA ALA A 181 19.70 -12.19 17.46
C ALA A 181 20.85 -11.95 16.46
N ALA A 182 20.76 -10.85 15.71
CA ALA A 182 21.74 -10.43 14.72
C ALA A 182 22.86 -9.54 15.28
N TYR A 183 22.69 -9.01 16.49
CA TYR A 183 23.57 -8.04 17.13
C TYR A 183 23.80 -8.44 18.60
N PRO A 184 24.62 -9.48 18.85
CA PRO A 184 24.75 -10.06 20.18
C PRO A 184 25.36 -9.10 21.22
N ASP A 185 26.13 -8.10 20.76
CA ASP A 185 26.83 -7.12 21.60
C ASP A 185 26.14 -5.73 21.63
N GLY A 186 24.97 -5.58 20.99
CA GLY A 186 24.31 -4.27 20.81
C GLY A 186 24.36 -3.75 19.38
N ILE A 187 23.49 -2.77 19.11
CA ILE A 187 23.42 -2.08 17.83
C ILE A 187 24.62 -1.12 17.73
N PRO A 188 25.40 -1.13 16.62
CA PRO A 188 26.43 -0.12 16.38
C PRO A 188 25.82 1.26 16.08
N GLN A 189 26.57 2.31 16.39
CA GLN A 189 26.19 3.68 16.02
C GLN A 189 26.03 3.80 14.50
N ASP A 190 25.05 4.61 14.08
CA ASP A 190 24.75 4.92 12.69
C ASP A 190 24.27 3.72 11.86
N THR A 191 23.64 2.74 12.50
CA THR A 191 23.06 1.59 11.80
C THR A 191 21.74 1.98 11.14
N GLY A 192 21.63 1.85 9.81
CA GLY A 192 20.37 2.06 9.10
C GLY A 192 19.30 1.03 9.51
N ILE A 193 18.05 1.48 9.68
CA ILE A 193 16.95 0.59 10.07
C ILE A 193 16.70 -0.54 9.05
N GLY A 194 16.95 -0.30 7.76
CA GLY A 194 16.88 -1.34 6.71
C GLY A 194 17.85 -2.50 6.96
N THR A 195 19.12 -2.19 7.25
CA THR A 195 20.14 -3.18 7.61
C THR A 195 19.75 -3.96 8.87
N PHE A 196 19.36 -3.24 9.93
CA PHE A 196 18.98 -3.86 11.19
C PHE A 196 17.78 -4.80 11.01
N LEU A 197 16.69 -4.30 10.41
CA LEU A 197 15.46 -5.04 10.21
C LEU A 197 15.67 -6.28 9.34
N GLY A 198 16.34 -6.14 8.19
CA GLY A 198 16.61 -7.26 7.30
C GLY A 198 17.42 -8.36 7.97
N ARG A 199 18.47 -7.95 8.70
CA ARG A 199 19.33 -8.91 9.40
C ARG A 199 18.58 -9.59 10.55
N GLN A 200 17.86 -8.85 11.39
CA GLN A 200 17.04 -9.40 12.47
C GLN A 200 15.98 -10.37 11.94
N PHE A 201 15.25 -9.96 10.89
CA PHE A 201 14.20 -10.78 10.32
C PHE A 201 14.73 -12.08 9.75
N ARG A 202 15.92 -12.08 9.12
CA ARG A 202 16.57 -13.32 8.64
C ARG A 202 16.75 -14.36 9.76
N HIS A 203 17.18 -13.93 10.95
CA HIS A 203 17.33 -14.82 12.10
C HIS A 203 15.97 -15.34 12.57
N LEU A 204 15.02 -14.44 12.84
CA LEU A 204 13.68 -14.83 13.29
C LEU A 204 13.00 -15.78 12.30
N ALA A 205 13.07 -15.48 11.01
CA ALA A 205 12.47 -16.29 9.96
C ALA A 205 13.07 -17.69 9.89
N THR A 206 14.39 -17.81 10.08
CA THR A 206 15.09 -19.10 10.14
C THR A 206 14.61 -19.94 11.32
N ASP A 207 14.50 -19.33 12.51
CA ASP A 207 14.19 -20.04 13.74
C ASP A 207 12.70 -20.40 13.89
N THR A 208 11.82 -19.65 13.21
CA THR A 208 10.35 -19.84 13.27
C THR A 208 9.73 -20.45 12.00
N GLY A 209 10.48 -20.47 10.89
CA GLY A 209 10.04 -21.03 9.61
C GLY A 209 9.17 -20.07 8.78
N LEU A 210 9.46 -18.77 8.80
CA LEU A 210 8.79 -17.75 7.99
C LEU A 210 9.44 -17.63 6.60
N ASP A 211 8.64 -17.30 5.59
CA ASP A 211 9.05 -17.24 4.18
C ASP A 211 9.17 -15.81 3.62
N TYR A 212 8.48 -14.83 4.22
CA TYR A 212 8.49 -13.46 3.70
C TYR A 212 8.21 -12.41 4.78
N LEU A 213 8.75 -11.22 4.56
CA LEU A 213 8.48 -10.02 5.33
C LEU A 213 7.43 -9.18 4.60
N TRP A 214 6.42 -8.68 5.32
CA TRP A 214 5.45 -7.73 4.78
C TRP A 214 5.68 -6.35 5.40
N LEU A 215 6.08 -5.36 4.60
CA LEU A 215 6.22 -3.98 5.07
C LEU A 215 4.87 -3.27 4.97
N SER A 216 4.31 -2.89 6.11
CA SER A 216 2.98 -2.29 6.20
C SER A 216 3.01 -0.76 6.22
N ASN A 217 1.84 -0.15 6.03
CA ASN A 217 1.58 1.27 6.21
C ASN A 217 2.59 2.20 5.49
N GLY A 218 2.99 1.81 4.28
CA GLY A 218 3.90 2.57 3.44
C GLY A 218 5.33 2.58 3.95
N PHE A 219 5.69 1.78 4.96
CA PHE A 219 7.08 1.65 5.37
C PHE A 219 7.95 1.18 4.20
N GLY A 220 9.00 1.95 3.93
CA GLY A 220 9.85 1.81 2.75
C GLY A 220 9.54 2.80 1.65
N PHE A 221 8.43 3.54 1.70
CA PHE A 221 8.06 4.48 0.64
C PHE A 221 8.31 5.94 1.01
N GLY A 222 8.27 6.31 2.29
CA GLY A 222 8.49 7.69 2.71
C GLY A 222 8.52 7.87 4.23
N MET A 223 8.24 9.10 4.67
CA MET A 223 8.07 9.44 6.08
C MET A 223 6.59 9.59 6.43
N GLU A 224 5.83 10.39 5.69
CA GLU A 224 4.42 10.67 5.94
C GLU A 224 3.51 9.93 4.97
N THR A 225 3.55 8.61 5.04
CA THR A 225 2.93 7.72 4.05
C THR A 225 1.39 7.66 4.13
N TRP A 226 0.80 8.39 5.09
CA TRP A 226 -0.63 8.45 5.36
C TRP A 226 -1.23 9.85 5.19
N LEU A 227 -0.40 10.89 5.27
CA LEU A 227 -0.83 12.28 5.22
C LEU A 227 -0.45 12.88 3.88
N THR A 228 -1.20 13.88 3.44
CA THR A 228 -0.90 14.60 2.20
C THR A 228 0.28 15.56 2.32
N ILE A 229 0.89 15.65 3.50
CA ILE A 229 2.07 16.45 3.82
C ILE A 229 3.28 15.52 3.94
N GLY A 230 4.49 16.08 3.94
CA GLY A 230 5.71 15.30 4.07
C GLY A 230 6.95 16.19 4.12
N PRO A 231 8.15 15.59 4.04
CA PRO A 231 9.41 16.33 4.00
C PRO A 231 9.46 17.44 2.94
N LEU A 232 8.68 17.31 1.86
CA LEU A 232 8.67 18.25 0.74
C LEU A 232 7.40 19.09 0.65
N PHE A 233 6.40 18.89 1.51
CA PHE A 233 5.18 19.70 1.52
C PHE A 233 4.62 19.84 2.94
N ASP A 234 4.50 21.06 3.44
CA ASP A 234 4.02 21.33 4.81
C ASP A 234 2.51 21.65 4.90
N GLY A 235 1.78 21.47 3.79
CA GLY A 235 0.38 21.89 3.66
C GLY A 235 0.22 23.29 3.06
N THR A 236 1.30 24.06 2.94
CA THR A 236 1.28 25.41 2.37
C THR A 236 2.34 25.63 1.29
N ILE A 237 3.53 25.05 1.45
CA ILE A 237 4.69 25.28 0.57
C ILE A 237 5.26 23.94 0.14
N PHE A 238 5.47 23.78 -1.17
CA PHE A 238 6.28 22.70 -1.70
C PHE A 238 7.76 23.07 -1.63
N THR A 239 8.50 22.44 -0.71
CA THR A 239 9.93 22.70 -0.51
C THR A 239 10.74 22.35 -1.75
N ALA A 240 10.34 21.34 -2.53
CA ALA A 240 11.08 20.95 -3.73
C ALA A 240 11.14 22.04 -4.82
N ALA A 241 10.16 22.94 -4.87
CA ALA A 241 10.17 24.07 -5.80
C ALA A 241 11.24 25.11 -5.45
N VAL A 242 11.69 25.16 -4.18
CA VAL A 242 12.71 26.11 -3.68
C VAL A 242 14.05 25.45 -3.38
N ASP A 243 14.05 24.16 -3.05
CA ASP A 243 15.22 23.34 -2.77
C ASP A 243 15.10 21.98 -3.47
N PRO A 244 15.45 21.91 -4.77
CA PRO A 244 15.44 20.67 -5.54
C PRO A 244 16.41 19.61 -4.97
N GLN A 245 17.46 20.02 -4.25
CA GLN A 245 18.42 19.08 -3.69
C GLN A 245 17.81 18.26 -2.57
N LYS A 246 16.95 18.86 -1.74
CA LYS A 246 16.22 18.13 -0.69
C LYS A 246 15.39 16.98 -1.26
N ALA A 247 14.77 17.14 -2.43
CA ALA A 247 14.01 16.07 -3.08
C ALA A 247 14.91 14.89 -3.48
N ARG A 248 16.05 15.17 -4.13
CA ARG A 248 17.04 14.14 -4.50
C ARG A 248 17.64 13.45 -3.28
N ASP A 249 17.97 14.20 -2.23
CA ASP A 249 18.51 13.64 -0.99
C ASP A 249 17.51 12.73 -0.27
N THR A 250 16.21 13.06 -0.34
CA THR A 250 15.13 12.27 0.26
C THR A 250 14.90 10.98 -0.54
N ARG A 251 14.82 11.08 -1.87
CA ARG A 251 14.82 9.92 -2.78
C ARG A 251 15.97 8.97 -2.46
N ASP A 252 17.19 9.49 -2.41
CA ASP A 252 18.38 8.63 -2.25
C ASP A 252 18.39 7.93 -0.88
N ARG A 253 17.80 8.54 0.15
CA ARG A 253 17.61 7.90 1.47
C ARG A 253 16.63 6.71 1.40
N ILE A 254 15.51 6.89 0.70
CA ILE A 254 14.52 5.83 0.49
C ILE A 254 15.14 4.67 -0.29
N LEU A 255 15.86 4.96 -1.38
CA LEU A 255 16.55 3.92 -2.17
C LEU A 255 17.62 3.19 -1.36
N ARG A 256 18.39 3.91 -0.53
CA ARG A 256 19.38 3.27 0.37
C ARG A 256 18.72 2.27 1.32
N PHE A 257 17.58 2.60 1.92
CA PHE A 257 16.84 1.66 2.76
C PHE A 257 16.54 0.34 2.03
N TRP A 258 16.05 0.42 0.80
CA TRP A 258 15.72 -0.78 0.02
C TRP A 258 16.95 -1.61 -0.36
N HIS A 259 18.04 -0.95 -0.75
CA HIS A 259 19.31 -1.63 -1.02
C HIS A 259 19.82 -2.35 0.23
N ASP A 260 19.83 -1.66 1.37
CA ASP A 260 20.32 -2.19 2.65
C ASP A 260 19.45 -3.35 3.15
N LEU A 261 18.12 -3.19 3.13
CA LEU A 261 17.18 -4.24 3.51
C LEU A 261 17.35 -5.49 2.64
N ARG A 262 17.37 -5.30 1.31
CA ARG A 262 17.44 -6.43 0.37
C ARG A 262 18.77 -7.17 0.47
N ALA A 263 19.88 -6.46 0.75
CA ALA A 263 21.20 -7.05 0.92
C ALA A 263 21.29 -7.99 2.12
N GLU A 264 20.51 -7.74 3.19
CA GLU A 264 20.52 -8.58 4.38
C GLU A 264 19.62 -9.81 4.28
N LEU A 265 18.62 -9.78 3.40
CA LEU A 265 17.67 -10.87 3.23
C LEU A 265 18.08 -11.80 2.08
N PRO A 266 18.17 -13.13 2.30
CA PRO A 266 18.45 -14.08 1.22
C PRO A 266 17.32 -14.09 0.18
N PRO A 267 17.58 -14.44 -1.09
CA PRO A 267 16.55 -14.48 -2.14
C PRO A 267 15.36 -15.41 -1.83
N SER A 268 15.54 -16.40 -0.95
CA SER A 268 14.45 -17.27 -0.49
C SER A 268 13.46 -16.58 0.44
N ILE A 269 13.82 -15.43 1.03
CA ILE A 269 12.93 -14.61 1.84
C ILE A 269 12.38 -13.47 0.96
N GLY A 270 11.08 -13.55 0.68
CA GLY A 270 10.36 -12.55 -0.09
C GLY A 270 10.14 -11.26 0.70
N ILE A 271 9.88 -10.17 -0.03
CA ILE A 271 9.38 -8.92 0.55
C ILE A 271 8.05 -8.61 -0.14
N GLU A 272 7.01 -8.39 0.65
CA GLU A 272 5.72 -7.93 0.19
C GLU A 272 5.42 -6.57 0.86
N THR A 273 4.51 -5.78 0.30
CA THR A 273 4.27 -4.42 0.79
C THR A 273 2.79 -4.06 0.84
N ARG A 274 2.44 -3.23 1.83
CA ARG A 274 1.31 -2.30 1.78
C ARG A 274 1.91 -0.92 1.60
N GLY A 275 1.57 -0.27 0.50
CA GLY A 275 2.15 1.01 0.08
C GLY A 275 1.64 2.18 0.90
N THR A 276 1.83 3.39 0.39
CA THR A 276 1.26 4.60 0.99
C THR A 276 -0.27 4.60 0.89
N ASN A 277 -0.88 5.66 1.38
CA ASN A 277 -2.30 5.96 1.23
C ASN A 277 -2.61 6.78 -0.03
N LEU A 278 -1.62 7.23 -0.80
CA LEU A 278 -1.79 8.27 -1.82
C LEU A 278 -1.35 7.81 -3.21
N GLY A 279 -1.65 8.61 -4.25
CA GLY A 279 -1.19 8.32 -5.60
C GLY A 279 0.30 8.59 -5.81
N THR A 280 0.86 8.00 -6.87
CA THR A 280 2.29 8.07 -7.20
C THR A 280 2.81 9.51 -7.31
N ALA A 281 2.07 10.41 -7.96
CA ALA A 281 2.50 11.80 -8.13
C ALA A 281 2.35 12.60 -6.83
N THR A 282 1.36 12.28 -6.01
CA THR A 282 1.20 12.87 -4.68
C THR A 282 2.36 12.50 -3.76
N ASP A 283 2.68 11.20 -3.70
CA ASP A 283 3.80 10.68 -2.90
C ASP A 283 5.16 11.25 -3.36
N LEU A 284 5.35 11.44 -4.67
CA LEU A 284 6.52 12.14 -5.20
C LEU A 284 6.60 13.58 -4.70
N ALA A 285 5.49 14.31 -4.74
CA ALA A 285 5.43 15.72 -4.38
C ALA A 285 5.59 15.98 -2.87
N SER A 286 5.10 15.08 -2.00
CA SER A 286 5.18 15.23 -0.54
C SER A 286 6.41 14.56 0.08
N ASP A 287 6.77 13.37 -0.38
CA ASP A 287 7.74 12.47 0.26
C ASP A 287 8.92 12.07 -0.63
N ALA A 288 8.94 12.54 -1.88
CA ALA A 288 9.97 12.17 -2.86
C ALA A 288 10.01 10.66 -3.16
N THR A 289 8.89 9.95 -2.98
CA THR A 289 8.79 8.49 -3.16
C THR A 289 9.14 8.10 -4.60
N PRO A 290 10.28 7.44 -4.86
CA PRO A 290 10.77 7.24 -6.22
C PRO A 290 10.30 5.90 -6.79
N LEU A 291 8.99 5.79 -7.03
CA LEU A 291 8.35 4.52 -7.38
C LEU A 291 8.95 3.89 -8.66
N ARG A 292 9.33 4.70 -9.65
CA ARG A 292 10.03 4.24 -10.85
C ARG A 292 11.33 3.52 -10.51
N GLU A 293 12.20 4.20 -9.76
CA GLU A 293 13.49 3.65 -9.34
C GLU A 293 13.32 2.44 -8.42
N LEU A 294 12.27 2.40 -7.59
CA LEU A 294 11.95 1.24 -6.75
C LEU A 294 11.52 0.01 -7.57
N TYR A 295 10.71 0.20 -8.61
CA TYR A 295 10.29 -0.89 -9.50
C TYR A 295 11.44 -1.42 -10.35
N GLU A 296 12.36 -0.54 -10.75
CA GLU A 296 13.53 -0.89 -11.57
C GLU A 296 14.72 -1.39 -10.73
N GLY A 297 14.70 -1.16 -9.41
CA GLY A 297 15.80 -1.45 -8.48
C GLY A 297 16.01 -2.93 -8.12
N GLY A 298 15.14 -3.84 -8.59
CA GLY A 298 15.34 -5.28 -8.42
C GLY A 298 15.14 -5.78 -6.98
N PHE A 299 14.33 -5.08 -6.17
CA PHE A 299 14.07 -5.43 -4.76
C PHE A 299 13.10 -6.61 -4.56
N ASP A 300 12.50 -7.10 -5.66
CA ASP A 300 11.57 -8.24 -5.71
C ASP A 300 10.35 -8.14 -4.78
N PHE A 301 9.74 -6.95 -4.72
CA PHE A 301 8.40 -6.78 -4.14
C PHE A 301 7.35 -6.66 -5.25
N ALA A 302 6.11 -7.05 -4.94
CA ALA A 302 4.96 -6.77 -5.79
C ALA A 302 4.56 -5.29 -5.68
N PRO A 303 4.02 -4.65 -6.73
CA PRO A 303 3.43 -3.32 -6.61
C PRO A 303 2.46 -3.29 -5.41
N PRO A 304 2.40 -2.23 -4.60
CA PRO A 304 1.55 -2.24 -3.43
C PRO A 304 0.06 -2.30 -3.79
N PRO A 305 -0.78 -2.97 -2.97
CA PRO A 305 -2.22 -3.05 -3.24
C PRO A 305 -2.92 -1.70 -3.06
N ASN A 306 -4.22 -1.68 -3.38
CA ASN A 306 -5.14 -0.59 -3.06
C ASN A 306 -5.09 -0.21 -1.57
N SER A 307 -5.30 1.08 -1.28
CA SER A 307 -5.39 1.62 0.08
C SER A 307 -6.83 1.50 0.61
N PRO A 308 -7.04 1.30 1.92
CA PRO A 308 -8.38 1.10 2.49
C PRO A 308 -9.21 2.38 2.69
N TRP A 309 -9.00 3.44 1.90
CA TRP A 309 -9.64 4.75 2.14
C TRP A 309 -11.16 4.70 2.02
N ALA A 310 -11.70 3.96 1.04
CA ALA A 310 -13.13 3.76 0.95
C ALA A 310 -13.72 3.21 2.26
N ALA A 311 -13.04 2.24 2.87
CA ALA A 311 -13.40 1.65 4.16
C ALA A 311 -13.34 2.66 5.33
N ILE A 312 -12.36 3.57 5.28
CA ILE A 312 -12.03 4.47 6.39
C ILE A 312 -12.91 5.71 6.39
N ASN A 313 -13.05 6.37 5.24
CA ASN A 313 -13.72 7.68 5.13
C ASN A 313 -14.64 7.84 3.90
N GLY A 314 -14.84 6.78 3.10
CA GLY A 314 -15.69 6.83 1.91
C GLY A 314 -15.07 7.51 0.69
N ASP A 315 -13.75 7.74 0.70
CA ASP A 315 -13.03 8.30 -0.45
C ASP A 315 -12.62 7.18 -1.42
N PHE A 316 -13.50 6.85 -2.36
CA PHE A 316 -13.22 5.86 -3.41
C PHE A 316 -12.24 6.41 -4.45
N GLY A 317 -12.29 7.72 -4.70
CA GLY A 317 -11.45 8.39 -5.67
C GLY A 317 -9.96 8.25 -5.35
N ILE A 318 -9.56 8.46 -4.09
CA ILE A 318 -8.16 8.35 -3.70
C ILE A 318 -7.67 6.89 -3.78
N GLU A 319 -8.52 5.93 -3.44
CA GLU A 319 -8.20 4.52 -3.55
C GLU A 319 -8.01 4.10 -5.00
N LEU A 320 -8.97 4.42 -5.88
CA LEU A 320 -8.91 4.01 -7.28
C LEU A 320 -7.85 4.78 -8.08
N ALA A 321 -7.72 6.09 -7.89
CA ALA A 321 -6.67 6.89 -8.52
C ALA A 321 -5.28 6.49 -8.01
N GLY A 322 -5.15 6.29 -6.69
CA GLY A 322 -3.91 5.82 -6.07
C GLY A 322 -3.52 4.43 -6.56
N TYR A 323 -4.48 3.52 -6.68
CA TYR A 323 -4.26 2.18 -7.22
C TYR A 323 -3.85 2.23 -8.69
N MET A 324 -4.61 2.91 -9.56
CA MET A 324 -4.26 3.03 -10.98
C MET A 324 -2.89 3.69 -11.22
N SER A 325 -2.56 4.77 -10.51
CA SER A 325 -1.27 5.46 -10.69
C SER A 325 -0.07 4.58 -10.32
N ARG A 326 -0.19 3.71 -9.32
CA ARG A 326 0.86 2.74 -8.94
C ARG A 326 1.00 1.57 -9.90
N LEU A 327 -0.06 1.27 -10.66
CA LEU A 327 -0.15 0.16 -11.61
C LEU A 327 0.12 0.57 -13.05
N ALA A 328 0.29 1.88 -13.33
CA ALA A 328 0.65 2.36 -14.65
C ALA A 328 1.88 1.63 -15.20
N GLU A 329 2.88 1.45 -14.34
CA GLU A 329 4.01 0.54 -14.55
C GLU A 329 4.05 -0.54 -13.48
N LEU A 330 4.72 -1.66 -13.79
CA LEU A 330 4.99 -2.73 -12.83
C LEU A 330 6.49 -3.02 -12.77
N PRO A 331 6.99 -3.61 -11.67
CA PRO A 331 8.31 -4.20 -11.64
C PRO A 331 8.52 -5.16 -12.84
N PRO A 332 9.69 -5.15 -13.53
CA PRO A 332 9.87 -5.81 -14.83
C PRO A 332 9.49 -7.31 -14.91
N ASN A 333 9.58 -8.03 -13.78
CA ASN A 333 9.29 -9.46 -13.72
C ASN A 333 7.84 -9.79 -13.30
N ARG A 334 6.96 -8.77 -13.19
CA ARG A 334 5.58 -8.93 -12.72
C ARG A 334 4.59 -8.78 -13.86
N THR A 335 3.60 -9.68 -13.89
CA THR A 335 2.55 -9.70 -14.93
C THR A 335 1.15 -9.39 -14.40
N GLY A 336 1.04 -9.09 -13.11
CA GLY A 336 -0.18 -8.73 -12.42
C GLY A 336 0.16 -8.09 -11.08
N PHE A 337 -0.87 -7.81 -10.29
CA PHE A 337 -0.77 -6.98 -9.10
C PHE A 337 -1.74 -7.43 -8.00
N PRO A 338 -1.49 -7.09 -6.72
CA PRO A 338 -2.35 -7.47 -5.63
C PRO A 338 -3.54 -6.53 -5.45
N PHE A 339 -4.69 -7.12 -5.15
CA PHE A 339 -5.83 -6.45 -4.54
C PHE A 339 -5.94 -6.90 -3.08
N ARG A 340 -6.16 -5.96 -2.17
CA ARG A 340 -6.33 -6.22 -0.73
C ARG A 340 -7.69 -5.76 -0.27
N TYR A 341 -8.46 -6.67 0.30
CA TYR A 341 -9.81 -6.40 0.78
C TYR A 341 -9.88 -6.41 2.30
N TYR A 342 -10.54 -5.41 2.87
CA TYR A 342 -10.63 -5.17 4.30
C TYR A 342 -11.92 -5.77 4.86
N LEU A 343 -11.87 -6.97 5.40
CA LEU A 343 -12.99 -7.69 6.00
C LEU A 343 -13.19 -7.31 7.48
N HIS A 344 -12.11 -7.45 8.26
CA HIS A 344 -12.08 -7.23 9.70
C HIS A 344 -10.87 -6.37 10.08
N ASP A 345 -11.01 -5.62 11.18
CA ASP A 345 -9.89 -4.99 11.85
C ASP A 345 -9.60 -5.72 13.17
N PRO A 346 -8.45 -6.41 13.28
CA PRO A 346 -8.15 -7.14 14.49
C PRO A 346 -7.58 -6.23 15.59
N TRP A 347 -7.28 -4.95 15.40
CA TRP A 347 -6.74 -4.05 16.43
C TRP A 347 -7.61 -2.84 16.77
N TRP A 348 -8.53 -2.44 15.88
CA TRP A 348 -9.62 -1.50 16.18
C TRP A 348 -10.95 -2.25 16.28
N LEU A 349 -11.87 -1.82 17.18
CA LEU A 349 -13.21 -2.42 17.30
C LEU A 349 -14.07 -2.11 16.07
N ASN A 350 -13.81 -2.80 14.97
CA ASN A 350 -14.45 -2.59 13.69
C ASN A 350 -14.34 -3.86 12.83
N SER A 351 -15.40 -4.19 12.10
CA SER A 351 -15.40 -5.19 11.05
C SER A 351 -15.87 -4.53 9.76
N PRO A 352 -14.99 -3.98 8.90
CA PRO A 352 -15.42 -3.18 7.76
C PRO A 352 -16.48 -3.85 6.87
N TRP A 353 -16.41 -5.17 6.63
CA TRP A 353 -17.48 -5.90 5.92
C TRP A 353 -18.86 -5.71 6.53
N LEU A 354 -18.96 -5.81 7.85
CA LEU A 354 -20.23 -5.75 8.58
C LEU A 354 -20.65 -4.31 8.88
N ASP A 355 -19.70 -3.46 9.27
CA ASP A 355 -19.99 -2.20 9.95
C ASP A 355 -19.83 -0.98 9.02
N ARG A 356 -18.91 -1.06 8.03
CA ARG A 356 -18.59 0.05 7.12
C ARG A 356 -19.26 -0.12 5.77
N TYR A 357 -19.13 -1.32 5.22
CA TYR A 357 -19.74 -1.68 3.94
C TYR A 357 -21.17 -2.19 4.11
N GLU A 358 -21.61 -2.52 5.33
CA GLU A 358 -22.96 -3.03 5.62
C GLU A 358 -23.33 -4.25 4.74
N GLY A 359 -22.36 -5.13 4.50
CA GLY A 359 -22.50 -6.28 3.60
C GLY A 359 -22.63 -5.94 2.11
N GLN A 360 -22.36 -4.69 1.71
CA GLN A 360 -22.42 -4.25 0.32
C GLN A 360 -21.08 -4.46 -0.40
N PRO A 361 -21.07 -5.07 -1.59
CA PRO A 361 -19.85 -5.46 -2.29
C PRO A 361 -19.24 -4.37 -3.20
N HIS A 362 -19.63 -3.11 -3.06
CA HIS A 362 -19.18 -2.03 -3.96
C HIS A 362 -17.64 -1.90 -3.94
N ASP A 363 -17.04 -2.05 -2.77
CA ASP A 363 -15.59 -1.98 -2.57
C ASP A 363 -14.83 -3.26 -3.01
N ILE A 364 -15.56 -4.32 -3.37
CA ILE A 364 -15.00 -5.47 -4.09
C ILE A 364 -14.99 -5.18 -5.59
N TYR A 365 -16.10 -4.68 -6.12
CA TYR A 365 -16.27 -4.53 -7.57
C TYR A 365 -15.47 -3.36 -8.13
N LEU A 366 -15.40 -2.22 -7.44
CA LEU A 366 -14.71 -1.05 -7.96
C LEU A 366 -13.20 -1.31 -8.17
N PRO A 367 -12.42 -1.80 -7.19
CA PRO A 367 -11.00 -2.05 -7.40
C PRO A 367 -10.73 -3.25 -8.32
N LEU A 368 -11.58 -4.29 -8.30
CA LEU A 368 -11.41 -5.44 -9.20
C LEU A 368 -11.83 -5.16 -10.65
N ALA A 369 -12.57 -4.09 -10.90
CA ALA A 369 -12.83 -3.56 -12.23
C ALA A 369 -11.65 -2.73 -12.79
N THR A 370 -10.59 -2.51 -12.01
CA THR A 370 -9.39 -1.80 -12.48
C THR A 370 -8.54 -2.69 -13.39
N ALA A 371 -8.01 -2.10 -14.47
CA ALA A 371 -7.05 -2.75 -15.35
C ALA A 371 -5.91 -1.81 -15.77
N ARG A 372 -4.75 -2.39 -16.09
CA ARG A 372 -3.67 -1.70 -16.80
C ARG A 372 -3.51 -2.26 -18.21
N ILE A 373 -3.06 -1.42 -19.14
CA ILE A 373 -2.64 -1.83 -20.48
C ILE A 373 -1.11 -1.93 -20.50
N ALA A 374 -0.58 -3.11 -20.82
CA ALA A 374 0.86 -3.35 -20.94
C ALA A 374 1.43 -2.78 -22.25
N SER A 375 2.76 -2.71 -22.35
CA SER A 375 3.48 -2.24 -23.55
C SER A 375 3.24 -3.09 -24.81
N ASP A 376 2.80 -4.34 -24.65
CA ASP A 376 2.39 -5.23 -25.74
C ASP A 376 0.88 -5.21 -26.02
N GLY A 377 0.11 -4.41 -25.27
CA GLY A 377 -1.33 -4.24 -25.44
C GLY A 377 -2.17 -5.21 -24.64
N ARG A 378 -1.57 -6.14 -23.90
CA ARG A 378 -2.32 -7.04 -23.02
C ARG A 378 -2.95 -6.26 -21.88
N ILE A 379 -4.19 -6.64 -21.57
CA ILE A 379 -4.90 -6.18 -20.38
C ILE A 379 -4.45 -7.00 -19.20
N GLN A 380 -4.02 -6.31 -18.14
CA GLN A 380 -3.59 -6.94 -16.90
C GLN A 380 -4.48 -6.44 -15.75
N THR A 381 -4.94 -7.39 -14.95
CA THR A 381 -5.82 -7.18 -13.81
C THR A 381 -5.15 -7.71 -12.55
N ALA A 382 -5.77 -7.50 -11.39
CA ALA A 382 -5.29 -8.10 -10.15
C ALA A 382 -5.12 -9.62 -10.32
N ASP A 383 -4.04 -10.18 -9.79
CA ASP A 383 -3.76 -11.63 -9.85
C ASP A 383 -3.61 -12.27 -8.46
N THR A 384 -3.48 -11.43 -7.44
CA THR A 384 -3.30 -11.79 -6.04
C THR A 384 -4.43 -11.15 -5.21
N LEU A 385 -5.05 -11.94 -4.33
CA LEU A 385 -6.08 -11.47 -3.41
C LEU A 385 -5.57 -11.56 -1.97
N ASN A 386 -5.56 -10.46 -1.25
CA ASN A 386 -5.21 -10.40 0.16
C ASN A 386 -6.47 -10.08 0.98
N LEU A 387 -6.72 -10.82 2.06
CA LEU A 387 -7.88 -10.65 2.94
C LEU A 387 -7.44 -10.18 4.32
N LEU A 388 -7.57 -8.88 4.61
CA LEU A 388 -7.25 -8.28 5.91
C LEU A 388 -8.52 -8.12 6.75
N SER A 389 -8.58 -8.60 7.98
CA SER A 389 -8.11 -9.93 8.38
C SER A 389 -9.26 -10.92 8.29
N ILE A 390 -8.95 -12.20 8.45
CA ILE A 390 -9.96 -13.26 8.56
C ILE A 390 -10.50 -13.44 9.99
N ASP A 391 -9.94 -12.73 10.96
CA ASP A 391 -10.39 -12.70 12.36
C ASP A 391 -10.74 -11.27 12.84
N ASP A 392 -11.74 -11.16 13.71
CA ASP A 392 -12.19 -9.90 14.30
C ASP A 392 -11.28 -9.38 15.43
N SER A 393 -11.60 -8.21 15.99
CA SER A 393 -10.85 -7.57 17.08
C SER A 393 -10.72 -8.41 18.36
N HIS A 394 -11.55 -9.44 18.50
CA HIS A 394 -11.56 -10.39 19.62
C HIS A 394 -11.00 -11.77 19.23
N GLY A 395 -10.54 -11.95 18.00
CA GLY A 395 -10.01 -13.21 17.47
C GLY A 395 -11.09 -14.22 17.07
N HIS A 396 -12.34 -13.81 16.93
CA HIS A 396 -13.36 -14.69 16.36
C HIS A 396 -13.25 -14.73 14.84
N MET A 397 -13.63 -15.86 14.25
CA MET A 397 -13.72 -16.05 12.79
C MET A 397 -15.18 -16.37 12.43
N PRO A 398 -16.08 -15.37 12.41
CA PRO A 398 -17.51 -15.61 12.24
C PRO A 398 -17.84 -16.06 10.81
N GLU A 399 -18.53 -17.20 10.66
CA GLU A 399 -18.85 -17.78 9.34
C GLU A 399 -19.65 -16.85 8.42
N THR A 400 -20.39 -15.88 8.98
CA THR A 400 -21.19 -14.91 8.21
C THR A 400 -20.35 -14.16 7.18
N VAL A 401 -19.13 -13.74 7.55
CA VAL A 401 -18.27 -12.93 6.67
C VAL A 401 -17.78 -13.70 5.44
N PRO A 402 -17.13 -14.88 5.56
CA PRO A 402 -16.75 -15.66 4.39
C PRO A 402 -17.95 -16.10 3.56
N ASN A 403 -19.09 -16.46 4.19
CA ASN A 403 -20.29 -16.89 3.47
C ASN A 403 -20.93 -15.79 2.61
N GLN A 404 -20.86 -14.54 3.05
CA GLN A 404 -21.45 -13.41 2.32
C GLN A 404 -20.49 -12.80 1.30
N SER A 405 -19.21 -12.64 1.65
CA SER A 405 -18.21 -11.95 0.79
C SER A 405 -17.67 -12.84 -0.33
N THR A 406 -17.50 -14.13 -0.10
CA THR A 406 -16.88 -15.06 -1.08
C THR A 406 -17.59 -15.10 -2.44
N PRO A 407 -18.94 -15.17 -2.53
CA PRO A 407 -19.62 -15.13 -3.82
C PRO A 407 -19.32 -13.86 -4.62
N HIS A 408 -19.21 -12.70 -3.96
CA HIS A 408 -18.89 -11.43 -4.60
C HIS A 408 -17.44 -11.40 -5.09
N LEU A 409 -16.50 -11.86 -4.27
CA LEU A 409 -15.09 -11.98 -4.65
C LEU A 409 -14.92 -12.90 -5.86
N LEU A 410 -15.53 -14.09 -5.85
CA LEU A 410 -15.45 -15.03 -6.97
C LEU A 410 -16.07 -14.46 -8.25
N ARG A 411 -17.22 -13.79 -8.14
CA ARG A 411 -17.86 -13.14 -9.28
C ARG A 411 -16.99 -12.03 -9.86
N ALA A 412 -16.54 -11.10 -9.01
CA ALA A 412 -15.67 -10.01 -9.42
C ALA A 412 -14.39 -10.54 -10.08
N TRP A 413 -13.83 -11.64 -9.57
CA TRP A 413 -12.65 -12.31 -10.14
C TRP A 413 -12.92 -12.94 -11.51
N ALA A 414 -14.10 -13.51 -11.72
CA ALA A 414 -14.51 -14.10 -12.99
C ALA A 414 -14.86 -13.04 -14.05
N GLU A 415 -15.41 -11.90 -13.62
CA GLU A 415 -15.87 -10.80 -14.47
C GLU A 415 -14.82 -9.67 -14.59
N ARG A 416 -13.54 -9.94 -14.29
CA ARG A 416 -12.47 -8.93 -14.41
C ARG A 416 -12.32 -8.45 -15.85
N PRO A 417 -11.86 -7.19 -16.06
CA PRO A 417 -11.73 -6.63 -17.39
C PRO A 417 -10.87 -7.49 -18.33
N ASP A 418 -11.39 -7.76 -19.52
CA ASP A 418 -10.70 -8.40 -20.63
C ASP A 418 -10.31 -7.41 -21.74
N SER A 419 -10.76 -6.16 -21.61
CA SER A 419 -10.58 -5.07 -22.57
C SER A 419 -10.52 -3.72 -21.82
N PRO A 420 -9.92 -2.68 -22.41
CA PRO A 420 -9.95 -1.34 -21.83
C PRO A 420 -11.38 -0.83 -21.68
N GLY A 421 -11.67 -0.19 -20.55
CA GLY A 421 -12.88 0.61 -20.37
C GLY A 421 -12.95 1.79 -21.35
N PRO A 422 -14.12 2.47 -21.46
CA PRO A 422 -14.31 3.58 -22.42
C PRO A 422 -13.34 4.75 -22.22
N LEU A 423 -12.98 5.01 -20.96
CA LEU A 423 -12.04 6.05 -20.54
C LEU A 423 -10.75 5.38 -20.07
N VAL A 424 -9.62 5.78 -20.65
CA VAL A 424 -8.29 5.24 -20.32
C VAL A 424 -7.42 6.37 -19.80
N TRP A 425 -6.93 6.25 -18.57
CA TRP A 425 -5.99 7.20 -17.98
C TRP A 425 -4.61 7.00 -18.60
N LEU A 426 -4.17 7.95 -19.42
CA LEU A 426 -2.79 8.03 -19.88
C LEU A 426 -1.95 8.69 -18.77
N TYR A 427 -1.25 7.88 -18.00
CA TYR A 427 -0.49 8.31 -16.84
C TYR A 427 0.97 8.64 -17.22
N PRO A 428 1.46 9.87 -16.98
CA PRO A 428 2.82 10.30 -17.32
C PRO A 428 3.86 9.77 -16.31
N PHE A 429 3.99 8.45 -16.21
CA PHE A 429 4.77 7.79 -15.15
C PHE A 429 6.24 8.22 -15.14
N ASP A 430 6.88 8.32 -16.30
CA ASP A 430 8.28 8.75 -16.40
C ASP A 430 8.42 10.26 -16.20
N GLU A 431 7.52 11.02 -16.81
CA GLU A 431 7.62 12.47 -16.87
C GLU A 431 7.39 13.12 -15.50
N ILE A 432 6.54 12.56 -14.63
CA ILE A 432 6.40 13.05 -13.26
C ILE A 432 7.68 12.83 -12.45
N HIS A 433 8.38 11.70 -12.61
CA HIS A 433 9.63 11.45 -11.89
C HIS A 433 10.74 12.38 -12.41
N ASP A 434 10.83 12.55 -13.73
CA ASP A 434 11.80 13.46 -14.35
C ASP A 434 11.56 14.92 -13.96
N ALA A 435 10.30 15.34 -13.95
CA ALA A 435 9.91 16.67 -13.47
C ALA A 435 10.28 16.85 -11.99
N MET A 436 10.00 15.88 -11.13
CA MET A 436 10.27 16.01 -9.69
C MET A 436 11.76 16.13 -9.35
N PHE A 437 12.61 15.37 -10.03
CA PHE A 437 14.04 15.27 -9.70
C PHE A 437 14.95 16.12 -10.59
N GLY A 438 14.38 16.81 -11.59
CA GLY A 438 15.08 17.71 -12.50
C GLY A 438 15.60 19.00 -11.86
N GLU A 439 16.06 19.93 -12.71
CA GLU A 439 16.61 21.23 -12.28
C GLU A 439 15.54 22.20 -11.79
N SER A 440 14.30 22.07 -12.27
CA SER A 440 13.17 22.93 -11.92
C SER A 440 11.93 22.09 -11.62
N PRO A 441 11.82 21.53 -10.40
CA PRO A 441 10.68 20.71 -10.01
C PRO A 441 9.37 21.48 -10.05
N ALA A 442 8.30 20.78 -10.44
CA ALA A 442 6.93 21.32 -10.49
C ALA A 442 5.97 20.49 -9.61
N PRO A 443 6.26 20.35 -8.29
CA PRO A 443 5.52 19.47 -7.39
C PRO A 443 4.01 19.79 -7.31
N GLU A 444 3.61 21.05 -7.50
CA GLU A 444 2.20 21.45 -7.55
C GLU A 444 1.46 20.79 -8.72
N ARG A 445 2.11 20.66 -9.88
CA ARG A 445 1.53 20.02 -11.07
C ARG A 445 1.40 18.51 -10.88
N LEU A 446 2.37 17.91 -10.22
CA LEU A 446 2.34 16.49 -9.86
C LEU A 446 1.21 16.21 -8.87
N PHE A 447 1.13 17.00 -7.81
CA PHE A 447 0.06 16.91 -6.82
C PHE A 447 -1.32 17.03 -7.49
N HIS A 448 -1.51 18.03 -8.36
CA HIS A 448 -2.75 18.19 -9.12
C HIS A 448 -3.10 16.98 -10.01
N THR A 449 -2.11 16.24 -10.52
CA THR A 449 -2.31 15.12 -11.46
C THR A 449 -3.19 14.01 -10.86
N ASP A 450 -2.90 13.61 -9.62
CA ASP A 450 -3.67 12.56 -8.94
C ASP A 450 -4.95 13.12 -8.31
N TRP A 451 -4.86 14.30 -7.67
CA TRP A 451 -5.99 14.89 -6.93
C TRP A 451 -7.16 15.26 -7.83
N PHE A 452 -6.90 15.74 -9.06
CA PHE A 452 -7.98 16.01 -10.00
C PHE A 452 -8.75 14.73 -10.37
N ILE A 453 -8.05 13.62 -10.62
CA ILE A 453 -8.68 12.34 -10.96
C ILE A 453 -9.39 11.74 -9.74
N ARG A 454 -8.85 11.91 -8.53
CA ARG A 454 -9.55 11.57 -7.28
C ARG A 454 -10.90 12.26 -7.20
N GLU A 455 -10.96 13.59 -7.38
CA GLU A 455 -12.23 14.33 -7.35
C GLU A 455 -13.17 13.85 -8.47
N ALA A 456 -12.66 13.72 -9.69
CA ALA A 456 -13.47 13.29 -10.83
C ALA A 456 -14.13 11.92 -10.58
N ILE A 457 -13.40 10.94 -10.03
CA ILE A 457 -13.94 9.62 -9.70
C ILE A 457 -15.04 9.72 -8.64
N ASN A 458 -14.81 10.52 -7.58
CA ASN A 458 -15.82 10.72 -6.54
C ASN A 458 -17.08 11.43 -7.06
N ASP A 459 -16.94 12.28 -8.07
CA ASP A 459 -18.03 12.92 -8.80
C ASP A 459 -18.69 12.01 -9.87
N GLY A 460 -18.25 10.74 -9.97
CA GLY A 460 -18.87 9.72 -10.83
C GLY A 460 -18.25 9.57 -12.21
N PHE A 461 -17.03 10.09 -12.45
CA PHE A 461 -16.30 9.90 -13.70
C PHE A 461 -15.82 8.44 -13.82
N PRO A 462 -16.30 7.66 -14.81
CA PRO A 462 -16.16 6.19 -14.80
C PRO A 462 -14.83 5.72 -15.42
N ILE A 463 -13.72 6.14 -14.81
CA ILE A 463 -12.37 5.75 -15.21
C ILE A 463 -11.88 4.55 -14.39
N ASN A 464 -11.50 3.47 -15.06
CA ASN A 464 -11.05 2.23 -14.42
C ASN A 464 -9.83 1.60 -15.11
N THR A 465 -9.35 2.19 -16.21
CA THR A 465 -8.23 1.64 -16.98
C THR A 465 -7.09 2.63 -17.02
N VAL A 466 -5.85 2.17 -16.80
CA VAL A 466 -4.64 2.99 -16.86
C VAL A 466 -3.65 2.45 -17.90
N ILE A 467 -2.93 3.35 -18.56
CA ILE A 467 -1.79 3.05 -19.41
C ILE A 467 -0.70 4.10 -19.13
N SER A 468 0.54 3.68 -18.96
CA SER A 468 1.66 4.62 -18.87
C SER A 468 1.96 5.23 -20.23
N THR A 469 2.57 6.42 -20.24
CA THR A 469 3.16 7.03 -21.44
C THR A 469 4.19 6.13 -22.11
N ARG A 470 5.01 5.43 -21.33
CA ARG A 470 5.97 4.43 -21.79
C ARG A 470 5.31 3.27 -22.55
N ALA A 471 4.26 2.67 -22.00
CA ALA A 471 3.51 1.59 -22.65
C ALA A 471 2.76 2.09 -23.89
N PHE A 472 2.20 3.30 -23.84
CA PHE A 472 1.57 3.95 -24.97
C PHE A 472 2.54 4.15 -26.14
N ASP A 473 3.75 4.66 -25.89
CA ASP A 473 4.77 4.87 -26.92
C ASP A 473 5.24 3.55 -27.55
N ALA A 474 5.36 2.49 -26.74
CA ALA A 474 5.67 1.14 -27.23
C ALA A 474 4.58 0.63 -28.18
N LEU A 475 3.31 0.81 -27.84
CA LEU A 475 2.17 0.46 -28.69
C LEU A 475 2.11 1.28 -29.98
N ALA A 476 2.43 2.57 -29.92
CA ALA A 476 2.46 3.43 -31.09
C ALA A 476 3.55 2.99 -32.06
N THR A 477 4.75 2.68 -31.55
CA THR A 477 5.88 2.18 -32.34
C THR A 477 5.56 0.84 -33.01
N ALA A 478 4.83 -0.04 -32.31
CA ALA A 478 4.37 -1.32 -32.85
C ALA A 478 3.17 -1.20 -33.81
N GLN A 479 2.68 0.01 -34.09
CA GLN A 479 1.43 0.26 -34.84
C GLN A 479 0.20 -0.43 -34.24
N HIS A 480 0.25 -0.77 -32.95
CA HIS A 480 -0.82 -1.44 -32.23
C HIS A 480 -1.70 -0.48 -31.42
N ALA A 481 -1.23 0.74 -31.12
CA ALA A 481 -2.00 1.70 -30.32
C ALA A 481 -3.40 1.97 -30.89
N GLN A 482 -3.51 2.14 -32.22
CA GLN A 482 -4.79 2.36 -32.89
C GLN A 482 -5.74 1.17 -32.78
N HIS A 483 -5.22 -0.05 -32.62
CA HIS A 483 -6.03 -1.25 -32.43
C HIS A 483 -6.41 -1.44 -30.96
N SER A 484 -5.43 -1.37 -30.06
CA SER A 484 -5.63 -1.60 -28.62
C SER A 484 -6.46 -0.51 -27.94
N LEU A 485 -6.47 0.71 -28.48
CA LEU A 485 -7.19 1.87 -27.95
C LEU A 485 -8.34 2.33 -28.87
N ALA A 486 -8.75 1.50 -29.83
CA ALA A 486 -9.82 1.84 -30.76
C ALA A 486 -11.13 2.18 -30.02
N GLY A 487 -11.70 3.36 -30.34
CA GLY A 487 -12.95 3.83 -29.73
C GLY A 487 -12.84 4.12 -28.23
N ARG A 488 -11.62 4.34 -27.72
CA ARG A 488 -11.37 4.76 -26.34
C ARG A 488 -11.01 6.24 -26.30
N ILE A 489 -11.44 6.91 -25.24
CA ILE A 489 -11.08 8.30 -24.98
C ILE A 489 -9.92 8.29 -23.99
N LEU A 490 -8.78 8.85 -24.41
CA LEU A 490 -7.66 9.04 -23.49
C LEU A 490 -7.97 10.20 -22.56
N VAL A 491 -7.66 10.02 -21.28
CA VAL A 491 -7.73 11.06 -20.26
C VAL A 491 -6.30 11.28 -19.80
N SER A 492 -5.77 12.48 -19.93
CA SER A 492 -4.37 12.79 -19.60
C SER A 492 -4.28 14.09 -18.80
N PRO A 493 -3.38 14.19 -17.81
CA PRO A 493 -2.99 15.50 -17.32
C PRO A 493 -2.36 16.31 -18.46
N ALA A 494 -2.37 17.63 -18.31
CA ALA A 494 -1.70 18.51 -19.24
C ALA A 494 -0.19 18.18 -19.33
N PRO A 495 0.40 18.18 -20.54
CA PRO A 495 1.81 17.84 -20.76
C PRO A 495 2.77 18.55 -19.81
N LEU A 496 3.78 17.84 -19.29
CA LEU A 496 4.84 18.46 -18.47
C LEU A 496 5.95 19.08 -19.33
N ASP A 497 6.07 18.62 -20.58
CA ASP A 497 7.08 19.06 -21.54
C ASP A 497 6.55 19.00 -22.99
N THR A 498 7.37 19.47 -23.93
CA THR A 498 7.04 19.51 -25.36
C THR A 498 6.90 18.12 -25.98
N ALA A 499 7.65 17.12 -25.49
CA ALA A 499 7.56 15.75 -26.02
C ALA A 499 6.20 15.11 -25.68
N SER A 500 5.74 15.34 -24.45
CA SER A 500 4.42 14.96 -23.96
C SER A 500 3.31 15.66 -24.75
N GLU A 501 3.48 16.94 -25.08
CA GLU A 501 2.52 17.65 -25.95
C GLU A 501 2.46 17.01 -27.33
N GLN A 502 3.62 16.74 -27.95
CA GLN A 502 3.68 16.14 -29.27
C GLN A 502 3.06 14.74 -29.30
N ARG A 503 3.21 13.95 -28.23
CA ARG A 503 2.56 12.64 -28.08
C ARG A 503 1.03 12.76 -28.18
N LEU A 504 0.44 13.70 -27.43
CA LEU A 504 -1.01 13.92 -27.44
C LEU A 504 -1.51 14.49 -28.77
N LEU A 505 -0.77 15.41 -29.38
CA LEU A 505 -1.08 15.93 -30.72
C LEU A 505 -1.08 14.83 -31.78
N ASN A 506 -0.07 13.95 -31.74
CA ASN A 506 0.01 12.81 -32.66
C ASN A 506 -1.21 11.89 -32.51
N TRP A 507 -1.67 11.63 -31.28
CA TRP A 507 -2.88 10.83 -31.05
C TRP A 507 -4.12 11.46 -31.71
N ILE A 508 -4.35 12.76 -31.49
CA ILE A 508 -5.49 13.48 -32.06
C ILE A 508 -5.40 13.56 -33.58
N ASP A 509 -4.22 13.84 -34.13
CA ASP A 509 -4.00 13.96 -35.58
C ASP A 509 -4.24 12.64 -36.33
N HIS A 510 -4.20 11.51 -35.62
CA HIS A 510 -4.56 10.20 -36.14
C HIS A 510 -6.00 9.77 -35.80
N GLY A 511 -6.86 10.71 -35.39
CA GLY A 511 -8.28 10.49 -35.15
C GLY A 511 -8.63 9.95 -33.76
N GLY A 512 -7.70 10.00 -32.81
CA GLY A 512 -7.94 9.63 -31.42
C GLY A 512 -8.69 10.69 -30.63
N ASP A 513 -9.48 10.26 -29.64
CA ASP A 513 -10.20 11.15 -28.73
C ASP A 513 -9.39 11.41 -27.45
N LEU A 514 -9.41 12.65 -26.96
CA LEU A 514 -8.61 13.08 -25.82
C LEU A 514 -9.38 14.05 -24.91
N ILE A 515 -9.32 13.82 -23.60
CA ILE A 515 -9.64 14.75 -22.54
C ILE A 515 -8.33 15.14 -21.85
N VAL A 516 -8.08 16.44 -21.72
CA VAL A 516 -6.91 16.97 -21.00
C VAL A 516 -7.37 17.76 -19.78
N TYR A 517 -6.72 17.54 -18.63
CA TYR A 517 -6.99 18.28 -17.40
C TYR A 517 -5.72 18.97 -16.85
N GLY A 518 -5.89 20.15 -16.25
CA GLY A 518 -4.79 20.95 -15.70
C GLY A 518 -4.28 22.06 -16.62
N PRO A 519 -3.23 22.79 -16.19
CA PRO A 519 -2.75 23.98 -16.90
C PRO A 519 -2.01 23.63 -18.20
N LEU A 520 -2.33 24.36 -19.29
CA LEU A 520 -1.71 24.22 -20.62
C LEU A 520 -0.61 25.27 -20.88
N ASP A 521 0.08 25.70 -19.82
CA ASP A 521 1.18 26.66 -19.88
C ASP A 521 2.38 26.14 -20.70
N THR A 522 2.63 24.84 -20.58
CA THR A 522 3.70 24.07 -21.26
C THR A 522 3.22 23.37 -22.53
N ALA A 523 1.95 23.58 -22.92
CA ALA A 523 1.34 22.97 -24.10
C ALA A 523 0.65 24.03 -25.00
N PRO A 524 1.43 24.95 -25.61
CA PRO A 524 0.89 26.08 -26.36
C PRO A 524 0.10 25.67 -27.61
N VAL A 525 0.46 24.58 -28.29
CA VAL A 525 -0.23 24.12 -29.50
C VAL A 525 -1.58 23.52 -29.12
N LEU A 526 -1.63 22.68 -28.08
CA LEU A 526 -2.90 22.16 -27.54
C LEU A 526 -3.81 23.30 -27.08
N ARG A 527 -3.25 24.28 -26.35
CA ARG A 527 -4.00 25.47 -25.91
C ARG A 527 -4.64 26.21 -27.08
N THR A 528 -3.89 26.43 -28.17
CA THR A 528 -4.41 27.05 -29.39
C THR A 528 -5.47 26.20 -30.07
N ARG A 529 -5.29 24.88 -30.19
CA ARG A 529 -6.27 23.97 -30.80
C ARG A 529 -7.59 23.91 -30.02
N LEU A 530 -7.53 24.03 -28.70
CA LEU A 530 -8.71 24.10 -27.83
C LEU A 530 -9.38 25.50 -27.83
N GLY A 531 -8.82 26.48 -28.54
CA GLY A 531 -9.36 27.85 -28.57
C GLY A 531 -9.23 28.59 -27.23
N LEU A 532 -8.27 28.19 -26.38
CA LEU A 532 -8.08 28.75 -25.04
C LEU A 532 -7.08 29.90 -25.07
N ALA A 533 -7.35 30.94 -24.28
CA ALA A 533 -6.43 32.04 -24.04
C ALA A 533 -5.99 32.02 -22.57
N ALA A 534 -4.69 32.25 -22.32
CA ALA A 534 -4.19 32.39 -20.96
C ALA A 534 -4.69 33.73 -20.38
N ALA A 535 -5.32 33.67 -19.20
CA ALA A 535 -5.63 34.84 -18.39
C ALA A 535 -4.52 35.08 -17.37
N ALA A 536 -4.53 36.27 -16.76
CA ALA A 536 -3.67 36.53 -15.60
C ALA A 536 -4.03 35.55 -14.46
N PRO A 537 -3.04 34.98 -13.74
CA PRO A 537 -3.31 34.14 -12.58
C PRO A 537 -4.16 34.88 -11.55
N LEU A 538 -5.14 34.16 -10.98
CA LEU A 538 -5.96 34.68 -9.90
C LEU A 538 -5.34 34.26 -8.57
N SER A 539 -5.38 35.14 -7.56
CA SER A 539 -4.86 34.86 -6.21
C SER A 539 -5.77 35.44 -5.13
N GLY A 540 -5.81 34.79 -3.97
CA GLY A 540 -6.63 35.20 -2.82
C GLY A 540 -8.02 34.57 -2.82
N ASN A 541 -8.89 35.05 -1.93
CA ASN A 541 -10.26 34.54 -1.82
C ASN A 541 -11.10 35.02 -3.01
N MET A 542 -11.77 34.09 -3.69
CA MET A 542 -12.57 34.37 -4.87
C MET A 542 -14.02 33.93 -4.65
N ILE A 543 -14.96 34.67 -5.23
CA ILE A 543 -16.35 34.23 -5.36
C ILE A 543 -16.49 33.67 -6.76
N VAL A 544 -16.78 32.37 -6.86
CA VAL A 544 -17.07 31.71 -8.13
C VAL A 544 -18.58 31.72 -8.35
N ASP A 545 -19.04 32.44 -9.37
CA ASP A 545 -20.41 32.35 -9.83
C ASP A 545 -20.52 31.21 -10.85
N THR A 546 -21.17 30.12 -10.46
CA THR A 546 -21.39 28.95 -11.33
C THR A 546 -22.71 29.02 -12.09
N SER A 547 -23.43 30.14 -12.00
CA SER A 547 -24.65 30.35 -12.78
C SER A 547 -24.32 30.29 -14.27
N PRO A 548 -25.05 29.49 -15.07
CA PRO A 548 -24.85 29.52 -16.51
C PRO A 548 -25.14 30.94 -17.01
N PRO A 549 -24.38 31.44 -18.02
CA PRO A 549 -24.67 32.73 -18.60
C PRO A 549 -26.14 32.74 -19.08
N PRO A 550 -26.85 33.86 -18.92
CA PRO A 550 -28.21 33.96 -19.42
C PRO A 550 -28.23 33.62 -20.92
N PRO A 551 -29.26 32.90 -21.40
CA PRO A 551 -29.35 32.56 -22.82
C PRO A 551 -29.31 33.84 -23.67
N PRO A 552 -28.70 33.76 -24.88
CA PRO A 552 -28.49 34.90 -25.76
C PRO A 552 -29.77 35.59 -26.21
#